data_AF-A0A1V9YUT4-F1
#
_entry.id   AF-A0A1V9YUT4-F1
#
_cell.length_a   1.000
_cell.length_b   1.000
_cell.length_c   1.000
_cell.angle_alpha   90.00
_cell.angle_beta   90.00
_cell.angle_gamma   90.00
#
_symmetry.space_group_name_H-M   'P 1'
#
loop_
_entity.id
_entity.type
_entity.pdbx_description
1 polymer ?
#
loop_
_entity_poly.entity_id
_entity_poly.type
_entity_poly.pdbx_seq_one_letter_code
_entity_poly.pdbx_strand_id
1 'polypeptide(L)'
;MIVAHRTVRRYAAVTPLFTPKVKKHAEALTSLQEQGYSAPQAQGMIDAMSSAFQESYESQATLMTTKAENNALKSEVSERLFNSTLKFDIAQRSMRELLERDFKTLKQDIHMMEKLDFENVRAEIAEVEKKFLLQRENSDEILHQLNAASQRLEKRILQYAIGFGTTIFIVLGVLGSLVVKS
;
A
#
# COMPACT_ATOMS: atom_id res chain seq x y z
N MET A 1 38.56 -33.74 7.03
CA MET A 1 38.18 -35.13 7.38
C MET A 1 36.68 -35.28 7.14
N ILE A 2 36.29 -35.71 5.93
CA ILE A 2 34.89 -35.76 5.49
C ILE A 2 34.41 -37.20 5.68
N VAL A 3 33.51 -37.40 6.64
CA VAL A 3 32.90 -38.70 6.93
C VAL A 3 31.82 -38.96 5.89
N ALA A 4 32.11 -39.85 4.93
CA ALA A 4 31.13 -40.32 3.96
C ALA A 4 30.09 -41.21 4.66
N HIS A 5 28.89 -40.69 4.87
CA HIS A 5 27.74 -41.50 5.25
C HIS A 5 27.30 -42.35 4.06
N ARG A 6 27.76 -43.61 4.05
CA ARG A 6 27.30 -44.64 3.13
C ARG A 6 25.89 -45.04 3.54
N THR A 7 24.88 -44.39 2.96
CA THR A 7 23.48 -44.79 3.09
C THR A 7 23.29 -46.14 2.43
N VAL A 8 23.23 -47.19 3.26
CA VAL A 8 22.85 -48.54 2.86
C VAL A 8 21.43 -48.46 2.32
N ARG A 9 21.27 -48.51 0.99
CA ARG A 9 19.98 -48.75 0.33
C ARG A 9 19.46 -50.12 0.79
N ARG A 10 18.67 -50.13 1.86
CA ARG A 10 17.79 -51.25 2.15
C ARG A 10 16.69 -51.20 1.10
N TYR A 11 16.80 -52.04 0.09
CA TYR A 11 15.70 -52.31 -0.84
C TYR A 11 14.49 -52.74 0.01
N ALA A 12 13.51 -51.86 0.15
CA ALA A 12 12.25 -52.20 0.78
C ALA A 12 11.64 -53.32 -0.08
N ALA A 13 11.41 -54.48 0.53
CA ALA A 13 10.85 -55.63 -0.15
C ALA A 13 9.49 -55.22 -0.74
N VAL A 14 9.46 -55.02 -2.06
CA VAL A 14 8.22 -55.07 -2.83
C VAL A 14 7.65 -56.44 -2.51
N THR A 15 6.56 -56.50 -1.77
CA THR A 15 5.88 -57.77 -1.50
C THR A 15 4.96 -57.98 -2.70
N PRO A 16 5.33 -58.83 -3.67
CA PRO A 16 4.46 -59.07 -4.81
C PRO A 16 3.15 -59.69 -4.32
N LEU A 17 2.03 -59.29 -4.92
CA LEU A 17 0.69 -59.77 -4.57
C LEU A 17 0.57 -61.30 -4.75
N PHE A 18 1.43 -61.92 -5.56
CA PHE A 18 1.64 -63.36 -5.63
C PHE A 18 3.14 -63.71 -5.62
N THR A 19 3.74 -63.94 -4.46
CA THR A 19 4.98 -64.74 -4.45
C THR A 19 4.62 -66.15 -4.96
N PRO A 20 5.11 -66.64 -6.12
CA PRO A 20 5.04 -68.05 -6.39
C PRO A 20 5.98 -68.69 -5.37
N LYS A 21 5.40 -69.17 -4.26
CA LYS A 21 6.15 -70.02 -3.34
C LYS A 21 6.60 -71.19 -4.19
N VAL A 22 7.90 -71.30 -4.45
CA VAL A 22 8.56 -72.34 -5.26
C VAL A 22 8.09 -73.75 -4.88
N LYS A 23 7.56 -73.93 -3.65
CA LYS A 23 6.88 -75.13 -3.17
C LYS A 23 5.66 -75.59 -4.00
N LYS A 24 4.99 -74.72 -4.77
CA LYS A 24 3.80 -75.06 -5.57
C LYS A 24 4.10 -75.68 -6.94
N HIS A 25 5.36 -75.64 -7.41
CA HIS A 25 5.70 -76.19 -8.73
C HIS A 25 5.57 -77.71 -8.77
N ALA A 26 6.02 -78.41 -7.71
CA ALA A 26 5.92 -79.86 -7.63
C ALA A 26 4.46 -80.32 -7.52
N GLU A 27 3.67 -79.69 -6.66
CA GLU A 27 2.24 -79.99 -6.50
C GLU A 27 1.45 -79.71 -7.79
N ALA A 28 1.71 -78.60 -8.47
CA ALA A 28 1.07 -78.27 -9.74
C ALA A 28 1.46 -79.24 -10.87
N LEU A 29 2.71 -79.70 -10.89
CA LEU A 29 3.19 -80.70 -11.86
C LEU A 29 2.49 -82.03 -11.64
N THR A 30 2.38 -82.48 -10.39
CA THR A 30 1.68 -83.72 -10.03
C THR A 30 0.19 -83.62 -10.38
N SER A 31 -0.49 -82.51 -10.08
CA SER A 31 -1.90 -82.33 -10.45
C SER A 31 -2.14 -82.30 -11.96
N LEU A 32 -1.23 -81.74 -12.75
CA LEU A 32 -1.33 -81.78 -14.22
C LEU A 32 -1.11 -83.20 -14.75
N GLN A 33 -0.17 -83.94 -14.17
CA GLN A 33 0.06 -85.34 -14.53
C GLN A 33 -1.15 -86.22 -14.17
N GLU A 34 -1.79 -85.99 -13.02
CA GLU A 34 -3.03 -86.66 -12.61
C GLU A 34 -4.22 -86.35 -13.53
N GLN A 35 -4.22 -85.18 -14.17
CA GLN A 35 -5.22 -84.79 -15.17
C GLN A 35 -4.94 -85.36 -16.58
N GLY A 36 -3.89 -86.17 -16.73
CA GLY A 36 -3.58 -86.88 -17.97
C GLY A 36 -2.58 -86.18 -18.89
N TYR A 37 -1.94 -85.10 -18.45
CA TYR A 37 -0.84 -84.48 -19.19
C TYR A 37 0.44 -85.29 -19.05
N SER A 38 1.18 -85.48 -20.15
CA SER A 38 2.49 -86.13 -20.08
C SER A 38 3.47 -85.27 -19.26
N ALA A 39 4.42 -85.91 -18.58
CA ALA A 39 5.44 -85.22 -17.80
C ALA A 39 6.13 -84.04 -18.53
N PRO A 40 6.56 -84.17 -19.81
CA PRO A 40 7.14 -83.04 -20.53
C PRO A 40 6.14 -81.93 -20.89
N GLN A 41 4.87 -82.25 -21.14
CA GLN A 41 3.83 -81.24 -21.41
C GLN A 41 3.46 -80.46 -20.15
N ALA A 42 3.28 -81.14 -19.03
CA ALA A 42 3.00 -80.52 -17.74
C ALA A 42 4.15 -79.58 -17.32
N GLN A 43 5.39 -80.02 -17.50
CA GLN A 43 6.58 -79.20 -17.23
C GLN A 43 6.62 -77.97 -18.14
N GLY A 44 6.42 -78.14 -19.46
CA GLY A 44 6.42 -77.03 -20.41
C GLY A 44 5.33 -75.98 -20.13
N MET A 45 4.14 -76.41 -19.69
CA MET A 45 3.06 -75.48 -19.28
C MET A 45 3.44 -74.68 -18.03
N ILE A 46 4.02 -75.34 -17.03
CA ILE A 46 4.47 -74.67 -15.80
C ILE A 46 5.61 -73.68 -16.09
N ASP A 47 6.56 -74.05 -16.95
CA ASP A 47 7.70 -73.19 -17.30
C ASP A 47 7.26 -71.96 -18.10
N ALA A 48 6.32 -72.14 -19.05
CA ALA A 48 5.71 -71.03 -19.78
C ALA A 48 4.93 -70.09 -18.84
N MET A 49 4.18 -70.65 -17.89
CA MET A 49 3.40 -69.87 -16.93
C MET A 49 4.31 -69.12 -15.94
N SER A 50 5.39 -69.76 -15.48
CA SER A 50 6.41 -69.13 -14.63
C SER A 50 7.07 -67.96 -15.36
N SER A 51 7.40 -68.13 -16.64
CA SER A 51 8.01 -67.09 -17.47
C SER A 51 7.05 -65.91 -17.69
N ALA A 52 5.78 -66.19 -18.00
CA ALA A 52 4.76 -65.15 -18.16
C ALA A 52 4.51 -64.37 -16.85
N PHE A 53 4.52 -65.04 -15.69
CA PHE A 53 4.42 -64.35 -14.41
C PHE A 53 5.64 -63.50 -14.10
N GLN A 54 6.85 -64.00 -14.38
CA GLN A 54 8.09 -63.25 -14.23
C GLN A 54 8.06 -61.95 -15.05
N GLU A 55 7.68 -62.04 -16.32
CA GLU A 55 7.56 -60.89 -17.22
C GLU A 55 6.48 -59.91 -16.75
N SER A 56 5.34 -60.42 -16.29
CA SER A 56 4.28 -59.59 -15.70
C SER A 56 4.75 -58.84 -14.45
N TYR A 57 5.60 -59.46 -13.63
CA TYR A 57 6.18 -58.84 -12.44
C TYR A 57 7.16 -57.73 -12.77
N GLU A 58 8.06 -57.95 -13.72
CA GLU A 58 9.02 -56.95 -14.15
C GLU A 58 8.29 -55.74 -14.77
N SER A 59 7.24 -55.99 -15.54
CA SER A 59 6.37 -54.94 -16.07
C SER A 59 5.64 -54.16 -14.97
N GLN A 60 5.03 -54.84 -13.98
CA GLN A 60 4.40 -54.17 -12.83
C GLN A 60 5.38 -53.38 -11.98
N ALA A 61 6.57 -53.92 -11.72
CA ALA A 61 7.59 -53.25 -10.93
C ALA A 61 8.08 -51.96 -11.61
N THR A 62 8.05 -51.92 -12.94
CA THR A 62 8.41 -50.74 -13.72
C THR A 62 7.30 -49.69 -13.77
N LEU A 63 6.03 -50.11 -13.80
CA LEU A 63 4.87 -49.23 -13.90
C LEU A 63 4.36 -48.72 -12.53
N MET A 64 4.60 -49.45 -11.46
CA MET A 64 4.11 -49.11 -10.12
C MET A 64 5.12 -48.23 -9.39
N THR A 65 4.68 -47.05 -8.95
CA THR A 65 5.48 -46.22 -8.03
C THR A 65 5.64 -46.96 -6.71
N THR A 66 6.88 -47.13 -6.27
CA THR A 66 7.14 -47.81 -5.00
C THR A 66 6.62 -46.97 -3.83
N LYS A 67 6.27 -47.62 -2.72
CA LYS A 67 5.86 -46.92 -1.49
C LYS A 67 6.93 -45.92 -1.01
N ALA A 68 8.20 -46.23 -1.24
CA ALA A 68 9.32 -45.36 -0.89
C ALA A 68 9.32 -44.07 -1.73
N GLU A 69 9.14 -44.18 -3.04
CA GLU A 69 9.03 -43.02 -3.95
C GLU A 69 7.80 -42.18 -3.64
N ASN A 70 6.65 -42.81 -3.39
CA ASN A 70 5.43 -42.10 -3.00
C ASN A 70 5.63 -41.31 -1.69
N ASN A 71 6.29 -41.90 -0.70
CA ASN A 71 6.60 -41.23 0.56
C ASN A 71 7.60 -40.08 0.37
N ALA A 72 8.61 -40.26 -0.49
CA ALA A 72 9.56 -39.20 -0.82
C ALA A 72 8.86 -38.00 -1.49
N LEU A 73 8.00 -38.26 -2.47
CA LEU A 73 7.18 -37.24 -3.13
C LEU A 73 6.27 -36.50 -2.15
N LYS A 74 5.61 -37.21 -1.23
CA LYS A 74 4.79 -36.59 -0.18
C LYS A 74 5.62 -35.69 0.73
N SER A 75 6.81 -36.14 1.12
CA SER A 75 7.73 -35.33 1.94
C SER A 75 8.14 -34.05 1.21
N GLU A 76 8.53 -34.17 -0.05
CA GLU A 76 8.94 -33.02 -0.86
C GLU A 76 7.78 -32.03 -1.10
N VAL A 77 6.59 -32.52 -1.43
CA VAL A 77 5.40 -31.68 -1.59
C VAL A 77 5.04 -30.99 -0.27
N SER A 78 5.10 -31.72 0.85
CA SER A 78 4.84 -31.14 2.18
C SER A 78 5.83 -30.03 2.52
N GLU A 79 7.11 -30.23 2.23
CA GLU A 79 8.15 -29.22 2.46
C GLU A 79 7.95 -28.00 1.57
N ARG A 80 7.66 -28.20 0.28
CA ARG A 80 7.36 -27.11 -0.66
C ARG A 80 6.14 -26.31 -0.23
N LEU A 81 5.06 -26.98 0.19
CA LEU A 81 3.85 -26.33 0.69
C LEU A 81 4.16 -25.54 1.98
N PHE A 82 4.85 -26.14 2.94
CA PHE A 82 5.24 -25.47 4.18
C PHE A 82 6.08 -24.21 3.91
N ASN A 83 7.10 -24.31 3.05
CA ASN A 83 7.95 -23.18 2.69
C ASN A 83 7.17 -22.09 1.95
N SER A 84 6.23 -22.46 1.08
CA SER A 84 5.35 -21.51 0.39
C SER A 84 4.46 -20.76 1.37
N THR A 85 3.81 -21.47 2.30
CA THR A 85 2.96 -20.88 3.35
C THR A 85 3.75 -19.95 4.25
N LEU A 86 4.97 -20.34 4.65
CA LEU A 86 5.82 -19.50 5.50
C LEU A 86 6.25 -18.21 4.77
N LYS A 87 6.64 -18.31 3.48
CA LYS A 87 6.95 -17.12 2.67
C LYS A 87 5.75 -16.20 2.51
N PHE A 88 4.56 -16.76 2.32
CA PHE A 88 3.33 -15.98 2.23
C PHE A 88 3.03 -15.23 3.55
N ASP A 89 3.14 -15.90 4.70
CA ASP A 89 2.93 -15.26 6.01
C ASP A 89 3.96 -14.15 6.27
N ILE A 90 5.25 -14.38 5.95
CA ILE A 90 6.28 -13.34 6.05
C ILE A 90 5.95 -12.14 5.15
N ALA A 91 5.59 -12.39 3.88
CA ALA A 91 5.24 -11.33 2.95
C ALA A 91 4.01 -10.54 3.43
N GLN A 92 3.00 -11.23 3.96
CA GLN A 92 1.80 -10.61 4.50
C GLN A 92 2.11 -9.72 5.71
N ARG A 93 2.94 -10.19 6.65
CA ARG A 93 3.38 -9.41 7.81
C ARG A 93 4.21 -8.20 7.37
N SER A 94 5.18 -8.39 6.49
CA SER A 94 6.02 -7.32 5.95
C SER A 94 5.19 -6.25 5.25
N MET A 95 4.19 -6.65 4.46
CA MET A 95 3.29 -5.72 3.79
C MET A 95 2.46 -4.91 4.79
N ARG A 96 1.96 -5.55 5.85
CA ARG A 96 1.23 -4.86 6.93
C ARG A 96 2.10 -3.83 7.63
N GLU A 97 3.33 -4.20 7.99
CA GLU A 97 4.29 -3.30 8.65
C GLU A 97 4.64 -2.09 7.76
N LEU A 98 4.86 -2.34 6.46
CA LEU A 98 5.14 -1.30 5.48
C LEU A 98 3.95 -0.32 5.37
N LEU A 99 2.73 -0.85 5.23
CA LEU A 99 1.52 -0.03 5.18
C LEU A 99 1.30 0.78 6.46
N GLU A 100 1.55 0.20 7.63
CA GLU A 100 1.42 0.88 8.91
C GLU A 100 2.44 2.02 9.06
N ARG A 101 3.69 1.77 8.64
CA ARG A 101 4.73 2.80 8.60
C ARG A 101 4.35 3.93 7.64
N ASP A 102 3.96 3.60 6.42
CA ASP A 102 3.63 4.59 5.39
C ASP A 102 2.39 5.41 5.80
N PHE A 103 1.39 4.78 6.41
CA PHE A 103 0.24 5.48 6.99
C PHE A 103 0.65 6.45 8.11
N LYS A 104 1.55 6.02 9.00
CA LYS A 104 2.05 6.87 10.08
C LYS A 104 2.82 8.07 9.55
N THR A 105 3.69 7.86 8.56
CA THR A 105 4.43 8.94 7.88
C THR A 105 3.46 9.91 7.22
N LEU A 106 2.53 9.42 6.40
CA LEU A 106 1.55 10.27 5.71
C LEU A 106 0.73 11.11 6.70
N LYS A 107 0.31 10.51 7.83
CA LYS A 107 -0.40 11.24 8.88
C LYS A 107 0.44 12.37 9.48
N GLN A 108 1.73 12.13 9.70
CA GLN A 108 2.65 13.15 10.20
C GLN A 108 2.85 14.27 9.18
N ASP A 109 3.01 13.92 7.91
CA ASP A 109 3.19 14.87 6.82
C ASP A 109 1.96 15.77 6.64
N ILE A 110 0.75 15.19 6.66
CA ILE A 110 -0.50 15.95 6.62
C ILE A 110 -0.56 16.94 7.79
N HIS A 111 -0.30 16.47 9.01
CA HIS A 111 -0.37 17.34 10.19
C HIS A 111 0.66 18.47 10.15
N MET A 112 1.88 18.18 9.65
CA MET A 112 2.90 19.19 9.46
C MET A 112 2.49 20.22 8.40
N MET A 113 1.93 19.77 7.28
CA MET A 113 1.45 20.62 6.21
C MET A 113 0.31 21.52 6.69
N GLU A 114 -0.70 20.97 7.37
CA GLU A 114 -1.79 21.73 7.98
C GLU A 114 -1.28 22.80 8.96
N LYS A 115 -0.27 22.46 9.76
CA LYS A 115 0.33 23.41 10.70
C LYS A 115 1.03 24.55 9.97
N LEU A 116 1.82 24.24 8.93
CA LEU A 116 2.51 25.25 8.12
C LEU A 116 1.51 26.16 7.40
N ASP A 117 0.46 25.59 6.82
CA ASP A 117 -0.60 26.35 6.16
C ASP A 117 -1.32 27.27 7.15
N PHE A 118 -1.62 26.78 8.35
CA PHE A 118 -2.24 27.60 9.39
C PHE A 118 -1.32 28.76 9.83
N GLU A 119 -0.02 28.50 10.01
CA GLU A 119 0.97 29.54 10.34
C GLU A 119 1.08 30.58 9.22
N ASN A 120 1.08 30.16 7.96
CA ASN A 120 1.12 31.04 6.79
C ASN A 120 -0.13 31.93 6.72
N VAL A 121 -1.33 31.34 6.83
CA VAL A 121 -2.59 32.10 6.83
C VAL A 121 -2.62 33.09 7.99
N ARG A 122 -2.14 32.68 9.18
CA ARG A 122 -2.07 33.58 10.33
C ARG A 122 -1.10 34.74 10.10
N ALA A 123 0.05 34.49 9.48
CA ALA A 123 1.01 35.54 9.13
C ALA A 123 0.42 36.53 8.10
N GLU A 124 -0.29 36.01 7.10
CA GLU A 124 -0.97 36.83 6.09
C GLU A 124 -2.06 37.71 6.73
N ILE A 125 -2.87 37.15 7.64
CA ILE A 125 -3.87 37.92 8.40
C ILE A 125 -3.19 39.05 9.18
N ALA A 126 -2.11 38.77 9.91
CA ALA A 126 -1.40 39.78 10.67
C ALA A 126 -0.81 40.89 9.78
N GLU A 127 -0.33 40.54 8.58
CA GLU A 127 0.14 41.52 7.60
C GLU A 127 -0.99 42.40 7.07
N VAL A 128 -2.14 41.80 6.75
CA VAL A 128 -3.34 42.51 6.29
C VAL A 128 -3.88 43.44 7.38
N GLU A 129 -3.96 42.98 8.63
CA GLU A 129 -4.37 43.80 9.78
C GLU A 129 -3.44 45.02 9.93
N LYS A 130 -2.12 44.82 9.83
CA LYS A 130 -1.14 45.91 9.89
C LYS A 130 -1.34 46.92 8.78
N LYS A 131 -1.55 46.47 7.53
CA LYS A 131 -1.82 47.35 6.39
C LYS A 131 -3.11 48.13 6.59
N PHE A 132 -4.16 47.49 7.10
CA PHE A 132 -5.44 48.13 7.37
C PHE A 132 -5.32 49.23 8.45
N LEU A 133 -4.58 48.95 9.54
CA LEU A 133 -4.32 49.95 10.58
C LEU A 133 -3.56 51.17 10.05
N LEU A 134 -2.52 50.95 9.25
CA LEU A 134 -1.76 52.03 8.62
C LEU A 134 -2.62 52.85 7.65
N GLN A 135 -3.48 52.19 6.87
CA GLN A 135 -4.40 52.88 5.97
C GLN A 135 -5.42 53.72 6.74
N ARG A 136 -5.91 53.22 7.88
CA ARG A 136 -6.81 53.95 8.76
C ARG A 136 -6.14 55.19 9.36
N GLU A 137 -4.93 55.05 9.88
CA GLU A 137 -4.14 56.17 10.43
C GLU A 137 -3.91 57.27 9.37
N ASN A 138 -3.48 56.87 8.16
CA ASN A 138 -3.31 57.81 7.05
C ASN A 138 -4.63 58.49 6.64
N SER A 139 -5.75 57.76 6.69
CA SER A 139 -7.07 58.33 6.41
C SER A 139 -7.49 59.35 7.46
N ASP A 140 -7.22 59.06 8.74
CA ASP A 140 -7.50 59.96 9.87
C ASP A 140 -6.64 61.24 9.77
N GLU A 141 -5.37 61.12 9.37
CA GLU A 141 -4.49 62.28 9.10
C GLU A 141 -5.03 63.16 7.96
N ILE A 142 -5.43 62.55 6.85
CA ILE A 142 -6.02 63.28 5.71
C ILE A 142 -7.30 63.99 6.15
N LEU A 143 -8.16 63.33 6.94
CA LEU A 143 -9.38 63.92 7.45
C LEU A 143 -9.09 65.11 8.36
N HIS A 144 -8.09 65.00 9.24
CA HIS A 144 -7.65 66.10 10.08
C HIS A 144 -7.13 67.28 9.25
N GLN A 145 -6.32 67.02 8.22
CA GLN A 145 -5.83 68.06 7.30
C GLN A 145 -6.98 68.74 6.55
N LEU A 146 -7.95 67.96 6.08
CA LEU A 146 -9.14 68.49 5.39
C LEU A 146 -9.98 69.37 6.32
N ASN A 147 -10.19 68.94 7.57
CA ASN A 147 -10.91 69.72 8.56
C ASN A 147 -10.18 71.06 8.86
N ALA A 148 -8.86 71.01 9.04
CA ALA A 148 -8.06 72.22 9.25
C ALA A 148 -8.10 73.16 8.03
N ALA A 149 -8.05 72.62 6.81
CA ALA A 149 -8.19 73.40 5.59
C ALA A 149 -9.58 74.04 5.48
N SER A 150 -10.63 73.30 5.83
CA SER A 150 -12.02 73.78 5.85
C SER A 150 -12.18 74.94 6.84
N GLN A 151 -11.69 74.81 8.08
CA GLN A 151 -11.71 75.91 9.07
C GLN A 151 -10.94 77.15 8.61
N ARG A 152 -9.82 76.99 7.91
CA ARG A 152 -9.08 78.12 7.31
C ARG A 152 -9.90 78.81 6.22
N LEU A 153 -10.59 78.02 5.40
CA LEU A 153 -11.46 78.51 4.34
C LEU A 153 -12.66 79.26 4.93
N GLU A 154 -13.32 78.71 5.94
CA GLU A 154 -14.40 79.39 6.69
C GLU A 154 -13.95 80.75 7.24
N LYS A 155 -12.76 80.81 7.86
CA LYS A 155 -12.19 82.08 8.34
C LYS A 155 -11.97 83.08 7.21
N ARG A 156 -11.49 82.66 6.05
CA ARG A 156 -11.30 83.54 4.88
C ARG A 156 -12.63 84.02 4.32
N ILE A 157 -13.62 83.15 4.20
CA ILE A 157 -14.98 83.54 3.78
C ILE A 157 -15.54 84.58 4.75
N LEU A 158 -15.43 84.35 6.06
CA LEU A 158 -15.89 85.31 7.06
C LEU A 158 -15.16 86.66 6.94
N GLN A 159 -13.83 86.64 6.76
CA GLN A 159 -13.05 87.86 6.54
C GLN A 159 -13.48 88.61 5.28
N TYR A 160 -13.73 87.91 4.17
CA TYR A 160 -14.26 88.53 2.95
C TYR A 160 -15.65 89.11 3.19
N ALA A 161 -16.56 88.36 3.81
CA ALA A 161 -17.91 88.82 4.10
C ALA A 161 -17.91 90.08 4.99
N ILE A 162 -17.09 90.11 6.04
CA ILE A 162 -16.92 91.29 6.90
C ILE A 162 -16.34 92.45 6.09
N GLY A 163 -15.26 92.24 5.33
CA GLY A 163 -14.62 93.30 4.54
C GLY A 163 -15.53 93.92 3.48
N PHE A 164 -16.30 93.09 2.76
CA PHE A 164 -17.32 93.56 1.83
C PHE A 164 -18.43 94.33 2.56
N GLY A 165 -18.96 93.78 3.65
CA GLY A 165 -20.01 94.42 4.46
C GLY A 165 -19.58 95.79 5.00
N THR A 166 -18.38 95.89 5.59
CA THR A 166 -17.85 97.16 6.09
C THR A 166 -17.66 98.18 4.97
N THR A 167 -17.18 97.75 3.80
CA THR A 167 -16.98 98.64 2.65
C THR A 167 -18.30 99.20 2.16
N ILE A 168 -19.33 98.37 2.03
CA ILE A 168 -20.68 98.80 1.64
C ILE A 168 -21.25 99.78 2.67
N PHE A 169 -21.14 99.49 3.98
CA PHE A 169 -21.59 100.39 5.04
C PHE A 169 -20.90 101.75 5.00
N ILE A 170 -19.59 101.79 4.75
CA ILE A 170 -18.84 103.05 4.62
C ILE A 170 -19.34 103.84 3.41
N VAL A 171 -19.49 103.19 2.25
CA VAL A 171 -19.98 103.86 1.03
C VAL A 171 -21.38 104.42 1.23
N LEU A 172 -22.30 103.65 1.81
CA LEU A 172 -23.66 104.11 2.12
C LEU A 172 -23.66 105.24 3.15
N GLY A 173 -22.82 105.18 4.18
CA GLY A 173 -22.68 106.25 5.17
C GLY A 173 -22.19 107.55 4.56
N VAL A 174 -21.18 107.49 3.67
CA VAL A 174 -20.66 108.65 2.95
C VAL A 174 -21.73 109.23 2.02
N LEU A 175 -22.38 108.40 1.19
CA LEU A 175 -23.45 108.85 0.30
C LEU A 175 -24.64 109.45 1.07
N GLY A 176 -25.07 108.81 2.15
CA GLY A 176 -26.12 109.34 3.03
C GLY A 176 -25.73 110.68 3.65
N SER A 177 -24.47 110.85 4.07
CA SER A 177 -23.98 112.13 4.59
C SER A 177 -23.94 113.26 3.55
N LEU A 178 -23.72 112.92 2.27
CA LEU A 178 -23.75 113.88 1.17
C LEU A 178 -25.17 114.30 0.79
N VAL A 179 -26.14 113.38 0.86
CA VAL A 179 -27.57 113.66 0.60
C VAL A 179 -28.19 114.53 1.69
N VAL A 180 -27.82 114.34 2.98
CA VAL A 180 -28.35 115.15 4.09
C VAL A 180 -27.75 116.58 4.12
N LYS A 181 -26.65 116.81 3.41
CA LYS A 181 -25.94 118.10 3.37
C LYS A 181 -26.25 118.95 2.13
N SER A 182 -27.11 118.45 1.23
CA SER A 182 -27.71 119.18 0.10
C SER A 182 -29.14 119.58 0.44
#